data_AF-A0A8T0SXU1-F1
#
_entry.id   AF-A0A8T0SXU1-F1
#
_cell.length_a   1.000
_cell.length_b   1.000
_cell.length_c   1.000
_cell.angle_alpha   90.00
_cell.angle_beta   90.00
_cell.angle_gamma   90.00
#
_symmetry.space_group_name_H-M   'P 1'
#
loop_
_entity.id
_entity.type
_entity.pdbx_description
1 polymer ?
#
loop_
_entity_poly.entity_id
_entity_poly.type
_entity_poly.pdbx_seq_one_letter_code
_entity_poly.pdbx_strand_id
1 'polypeptide(L)'
;MDDLASEAPVGAFAIGPSTALGRAVALRVLLCGSAARLRHRLAAALRAALHLAAAWLHPRDNTRGILLAVCAVALLLRGRRGRAGLRARVQSAYRRKFWRNMMRAALTYEEWAHAARMLEREAAPRRATDADLYDEELVRNKLRELRHRRQEGSLRDIVFCMRADLLRNLGNMCNPELHKGRLQVPRLIKEYIEEVSTQLKMVCDSDSDELPLQEKLAFMHETRHAFGRTALLLSGGASLGSFHVGVVKTLVEHKLLPRIISGSSVGSIMCSIVATRSWPELESFFEEWHSLKFFDQMGGIFPVVKRILTHGAVHDIRHLQVLLRNLTSNLTFQEAYDMTGRILVVTVCSPRKHEPPRCLNYLTSPHVLIWSAVTASCAFPGLFEAQELMAKDRFGQTIPFHAPFLLGMEDRTGATTRR
;
A
#
# COMPACT_ATOMS: atom_id res chain seq x y z
N MET A 1 -15.10 -20.58 96.94
CA MET A 1 -16.24 -19.66 96.77
C MET A 1 -15.72 -18.50 95.95
N ASP A 2 -15.26 -18.77 94.73
CA ASP A 2 -16.07 -19.14 93.54
C ASP A 2 -16.74 -17.87 93.05
N ASP A 3 -16.81 -17.53 91.78
CA ASP A 3 -16.33 -18.09 90.52
C ASP A 3 -16.66 -16.95 89.54
N LEU A 4 -15.83 -16.76 88.50
CA LEU A 4 -16.16 -16.12 87.20
C LEU A 4 -14.88 -15.56 86.56
N ALA A 5 -14.04 -16.46 86.05
CA ALA A 5 -13.10 -16.12 84.99
C ALA A 5 -13.45 -16.99 83.78
N SER A 6 -14.29 -16.40 82.92
CA SER A 6 -14.72 -16.94 81.63
C SER A 6 -13.53 -17.01 80.66
N GLU A 7 -12.85 -18.14 80.58
CA GLU A 7 -11.97 -18.44 79.44
C GLU A 7 -12.78 -19.14 78.32
N ALA A 8 -13.03 -18.38 77.25
CA ALA A 8 -13.53 -18.92 76.00
C ALA A 8 -12.43 -19.78 75.33
N PRO A 9 -12.75 -20.96 74.78
CA PRO A 9 -11.75 -21.81 74.15
C PRO A 9 -11.22 -21.15 72.87
N VAL A 10 -9.93 -20.84 72.85
CA VAL A 10 -9.21 -20.35 71.67
C VAL A 10 -9.03 -21.50 70.69
N GLY A 11 -9.98 -21.64 69.76
CA GLY A 11 -9.78 -22.45 68.56
C GLY A 11 -8.64 -21.87 67.73
N ALA A 12 -7.77 -22.72 67.19
CA ALA A 12 -6.71 -22.31 66.29
C ALA A 12 -7.32 -21.75 64.98
N PHE A 13 -7.43 -20.44 64.86
CA PHE A 13 -7.80 -19.78 63.62
C PHE A 13 -6.59 -19.70 62.70
N ALA A 14 -6.68 -20.33 61.53
CA ALA A 14 -5.67 -20.19 60.50
C ALA A 14 -5.72 -18.76 59.92
N ILE A 15 -4.82 -17.88 60.37
CA ILE A 15 -4.59 -16.58 59.74
C ILE A 15 -3.78 -16.83 58.47
N GLY A 16 -4.48 -17.17 57.39
CA GLY A 16 -3.89 -17.37 56.07
C GLY A 16 -4.84 -18.05 55.09
N PRO A 17 -4.70 -17.83 53.78
CA PRO A 17 -5.61 -18.38 52.79
C PRO A 17 -5.58 -19.92 52.81
N SER A 18 -6.75 -20.53 53.03
CA SER A 18 -6.94 -21.99 53.07
C SER A 18 -7.01 -22.65 51.69
N THR A 19 -7.26 -21.86 50.64
CA THR A 19 -7.36 -22.35 49.26
C THR A 19 -6.00 -22.32 48.55
N ALA A 20 -5.75 -23.30 47.67
CA ALA A 20 -4.52 -23.38 46.89
C ALA A 20 -4.27 -22.10 46.05
N LEU A 21 -5.36 -21.50 45.55
CA LEU A 21 -5.31 -20.24 44.82
C LEU A 21 -4.88 -19.07 45.71
N GLY A 22 -5.42 -18.99 46.94
CA GLY A 22 -5.04 -17.96 47.90
C GLY A 22 -3.60 -18.11 48.40
N ARG A 23 -3.10 -19.35 48.58
CA ARG A 23 -1.69 -19.61 48.89
C ARG A 23 -0.78 -19.20 47.74
N ALA A 24 -1.17 -19.46 46.49
CA ALA A 24 -0.40 -19.04 45.31
C ALA A 24 -0.31 -17.52 45.17
N VAL A 25 -1.40 -16.79 45.45
CA VAL A 25 -1.43 -15.32 45.43
C VAL A 25 -0.58 -14.73 46.56
N ALA A 26 -0.69 -15.27 47.78
CA ALA A 26 0.14 -14.85 48.92
C ALA A 26 1.63 -15.09 48.65
N LEU A 27 1.99 -16.23 48.07
CA LEU A 27 3.36 -16.54 47.66
C LEU A 27 3.85 -15.57 46.57
N ARG A 28 2.99 -15.21 45.61
CA ARG A 28 3.31 -14.20 44.57
C ARG A 28 3.56 -12.82 45.18
N VAL A 29 2.72 -12.38 46.13
CA VAL A 29 2.87 -11.07 46.79
C VAL A 29 4.13 -11.02 47.67
N LEU A 30 4.42 -12.08 48.43
CA LEU A 30 5.65 -12.20 49.22
C LEU A 30 6.91 -12.25 48.33
N LEU A 31 6.82 -12.95 47.19
CA LEU A 31 7.92 -13.04 46.22
C LEU A 31 8.10 -11.77 45.38
N CYS A 32 7.07 -10.96 45.17
CA CYS A 32 7.20 -9.69 44.42
C CYS A 32 8.04 -8.66 45.20
N GLY A 33 7.86 -8.57 46.53
CA GLY A 33 8.65 -7.69 47.39
C GLY A 33 10.11 -8.15 47.58
N SER A 34 10.37 -9.46 47.56
CA SER A 34 11.73 -10.02 47.66
C SER A 34 12.43 -10.09 46.30
N ALA A 35 11.71 -10.33 45.19
CA ALA A 35 12.26 -10.31 43.84
C ALA A 35 12.63 -8.89 43.38
N ALA A 36 11.86 -7.85 43.78
CA ALA A 36 12.24 -6.47 43.51
C ALA A 36 13.53 -6.08 44.26
N ARG A 37 13.65 -6.46 45.55
CA ARG A 37 14.86 -6.24 46.35
C ARG A 37 16.05 -7.07 45.87
N LEU A 38 15.83 -8.32 45.45
CA LEU A 38 16.85 -9.18 44.85
C LEU A 38 17.30 -8.65 43.50
N ARG A 39 16.39 -8.19 42.64
CA ARG A 39 16.73 -7.51 41.39
C ARG A 39 17.52 -6.23 41.63
N HIS A 40 17.16 -5.44 42.63
CA HIS A 40 17.91 -4.23 42.99
C HIS A 40 19.31 -4.56 43.52
N ARG A 41 19.44 -5.58 44.39
CA ARG A 41 20.73 -6.06 44.90
C ARG A 41 21.58 -6.72 43.83
N LEU A 42 20.99 -7.50 42.92
CA LEU A 42 21.68 -8.09 41.77
C LEU A 42 22.10 -7.01 40.77
N ALA A 43 21.26 -6.02 40.51
CA ALA A 43 21.62 -4.89 39.64
C ALA A 43 22.68 -3.98 40.28
N ALA A 44 22.69 -3.84 41.60
CA ALA A 44 23.75 -3.15 42.33
C ALA A 44 25.05 -3.95 42.34
N ALA A 45 24.99 -5.27 42.55
CA ALA A 45 26.14 -6.17 42.49
C ALA A 45 26.71 -6.27 41.06
N LEU A 46 25.86 -6.32 40.04
CA LEU A 46 26.26 -6.26 38.63
C LEU A 46 26.89 -4.91 38.29
N ARG A 47 26.34 -3.79 38.76
CA ARG A 47 26.96 -2.46 38.59
C ARG A 47 28.30 -2.36 39.30
N ALA A 48 28.41 -2.86 40.53
CA ALA A 48 29.68 -2.91 41.27
C ALA A 48 30.70 -3.82 40.56
N ALA A 49 30.28 -4.98 40.05
CA ALA A 49 31.11 -5.87 39.26
C ALA A 49 31.53 -5.25 37.92
N LEU A 50 30.64 -4.49 37.26
CA LEU A 50 30.95 -3.72 36.06
C LEU A 50 31.91 -2.57 36.32
N HIS A 51 31.78 -1.88 37.46
CA HIS A 51 32.73 -0.84 37.87
C HIS A 51 34.11 -1.43 38.22
N LEU A 52 34.15 -2.57 38.92
CA LEU A 52 35.38 -3.32 39.18
C LEU A 52 36.01 -3.85 37.89
N ALA A 53 35.22 -4.37 36.96
CA ALA A 53 35.68 -4.82 35.65
C ALA A 53 36.16 -3.66 34.76
N ALA A 54 35.49 -2.50 34.82
CA ALA A 54 35.89 -1.28 34.12
C ALA A 54 37.20 -0.70 34.69
N ALA A 55 37.39 -0.76 36.02
CA ALA A 55 38.67 -0.44 36.66
C ALA A 55 39.78 -1.41 36.24
N TRP A 56 39.45 -2.69 36.03
CA TRP A 56 40.38 -3.71 35.52
C TRP A 56 40.72 -3.58 34.03
N LEU A 57 39.88 -2.87 33.25
CA LEU A 57 40.03 -2.61 31.82
C LEU A 57 40.53 -1.20 31.51
N HIS A 58 40.85 -0.40 32.53
CA HIS A 58 41.37 0.96 32.34
C HIS A 58 42.78 0.91 31.67
N PRO A 59 42.99 1.62 30.54
CA PRO A 59 44.16 1.44 29.69
C PRO A 59 45.50 1.89 30.26
N ARG A 60 45.55 2.48 31.47
CA ARG A 60 46.80 3.01 32.06
C ARG A 60 47.54 2.04 32.99
N ASP A 61 46.87 1.13 33.70
CA ASP A 61 47.54 0.32 34.75
C ASP A 61 47.34 -1.20 34.67
N ASN A 62 46.54 -1.74 33.74
CA ASN A 62 46.29 -3.19 33.71
C ASN A 62 46.29 -3.81 32.30
N THR A 63 47.46 -3.77 31.66
CA THR A 63 47.72 -4.45 30.37
C THR A 63 47.41 -5.96 30.44
N ARG A 64 47.61 -6.60 31.60
CA ARG A 64 47.32 -8.04 31.81
C ARG A 64 45.82 -8.34 31.81
N GLY A 65 44.99 -7.45 32.36
CA GLY A 65 43.53 -7.58 32.35
C GLY A 65 42.91 -7.43 30.96
N ILE A 66 43.41 -6.46 30.18
CA ILE A 66 43.04 -6.30 28.76
C ILE A 66 43.49 -7.52 27.96
N LEU A 67 44.70 -8.04 28.20
CA LEU A 67 45.21 -9.24 27.52
C LEU A 67 44.34 -10.47 27.84
N LEU A 68 43.91 -10.65 29.09
CA LEU A 68 43.04 -11.74 29.50
C LEU A 68 41.64 -11.64 28.86
N ALA A 69 41.06 -10.44 28.81
CA ALA A 69 39.77 -10.21 28.15
C ALA A 69 39.87 -10.47 26.63
N VAL A 70 40.93 -9.99 25.98
CA VAL A 70 41.22 -10.25 24.56
C VAL A 70 41.46 -11.74 24.33
N CYS A 71 42.20 -12.43 25.21
CA CYS A 71 42.43 -13.87 25.15
C CYS A 71 41.14 -14.67 25.37
N ALA A 72 40.26 -14.26 26.29
CA ALA A 72 38.97 -14.89 26.53
C ALA A 72 38.02 -14.73 25.33
N VAL A 73 37.96 -13.52 24.74
CA VAL A 73 37.25 -13.27 23.49
C VAL A 73 37.87 -14.07 22.34
N ALA A 74 39.20 -14.14 22.24
CA ALA A 74 39.89 -14.94 21.24
C ALA A 74 39.68 -16.45 21.42
N LEU A 75 39.53 -16.95 22.65
CA LEU A 75 39.23 -18.34 23.00
C LEU A 75 37.77 -18.69 22.67
N LEU A 76 36.82 -17.80 23.00
CA LEU A 76 35.41 -17.91 22.59
C LEU A 76 35.27 -17.89 21.06
N LEU A 77 36.08 -17.09 20.38
CA LEU A 77 36.17 -17.06 18.91
C LEU A 77 36.96 -18.24 18.33
N ARG A 78 37.83 -18.92 19.11
CA ARG A 78 38.65 -20.07 18.67
C ARG A 78 37.87 -21.37 18.58
N GLY A 79 36.67 -21.47 19.13
CA GLY A 79 35.77 -22.58 18.83
C GLY A 79 35.53 -22.65 17.32
N ARG A 80 35.98 -23.73 16.65
CA ARG A 80 35.86 -23.92 15.18
C ARG A 80 34.46 -23.61 14.64
N ARG A 81 33.41 -23.94 15.41
CA ARG A 81 32.00 -23.61 15.11
C ARG A 81 31.69 -22.11 15.13
N GLY A 82 32.27 -21.34 16.06
CA GLY A 82 32.07 -19.89 16.18
C GLY A 82 32.74 -19.10 15.06
N ARG A 83 33.97 -19.46 14.67
CA ARG A 83 34.70 -18.83 13.55
C ARG A 83 34.07 -19.12 12.20
N ALA A 84 33.64 -20.36 11.95
CA ALA A 84 32.94 -20.72 10.72
C ALA A 84 31.58 -20.01 10.63
N GLY A 85 30.81 -19.97 11.72
CA GLY A 85 29.53 -19.25 11.79
C GLY A 85 29.67 -17.73 11.63
N LEU A 86 30.69 -17.12 12.24
CA LEU A 86 30.96 -15.69 12.11
C LEU A 86 31.41 -15.33 10.68
N ARG A 87 32.33 -16.10 10.10
CA ARG A 87 32.75 -15.92 8.69
C ARG A 87 31.57 -16.06 7.73
N ALA A 88 30.74 -17.09 7.91
CA ALA A 88 29.54 -17.28 7.09
C ALA A 88 28.55 -16.12 7.24
N ARG A 89 28.35 -15.58 8.45
CA ARG A 89 27.49 -14.42 8.70
C ARG A 89 28.03 -13.14 8.05
N VAL A 90 29.33 -12.89 8.14
CA VAL A 90 29.98 -11.73 7.49
C VAL A 90 29.93 -11.84 5.97
N GLN A 91 30.23 -13.01 5.41
CA GLN A 91 30.14 -13.26 3.97
C GLN A 91 28.71 -13.09 3.46
N SER A 92 27.71 -13.62 4.17
CA SER A 92 26.30 -13.42 3.80
C SER A 92 25.88 -11.95 3.89
N ALA A 93 26.37 -11.18 4.88
CA ALA A 93 26.13 -9.74 4.94
C ALA A 93 26.73 -8.98 3.75
N TYR A 94 27.95 -9.35 3.33
CA TYR A 94 28.59 -8.79 2.14
C TYR A 94 27.82 -9.13 0.87
N ARG A 95 27.42 -10.40 0.67
CA ARG A 95 26.60 -10.82 -0.48
C ARG A 95 25.25 -10.11 -0.53
N ARG A 96 24.57 -9.94 0.60
CA ARG A 96 23.33 -9.13 0.64
C ARG A 96 23.56 -7.68 0.25
N LYS A 97 24.65 -7.06 0.71
CA LYS A 97 25.01 -5.69 0.32
C LYS A 97 25.29 -5.60 -1.18
N PHE A 98 26.03 -6.57 -1.72
CA PHE A 98 26.31 -6.69 -3.14
C PHE A 98 25.01 -6.77 -3.96
N TRP A 99 24.10 -7.70 -3.64
CA TRP A 99 22.84 -7.86 -4.38
C TRP A 99 21.92 -6.64 -4.27
N ARG A 100 21.86 -5.97 -3.10
CA ARG A 100 21.11 -4.70 -2.98
C ARG A 100 21.69 -3.59 -3.85
N ASN A 101 23.02 -3.51 -3.94
CA ASN A 101 23.67 -2.53 -4.80
C ASN A 101 23.41 -2.86 -6.27
N MET A 102 23.45 -4.14 -6.64
CA MET A 102 23.11 -4.60 -8.00
C MET A 102 21.66 -4.24 -8.36
N MET A 103 20.70 -4.47 -7.47
CA MET A 103 19.30 -4.05 -7.70
C MET A 103 19.16 -2.53 -7.89
N ARG A 104 19.95 -1.71 -7.18
CA ARG A 104 19.91 -0.25 -7.32
C ARG A 104 20.55 0.25 -8.61
N ALA A 105 21.53 -0.49 -9.13
CA ALA A 105 22.27 -0.14 -10.33
C ALA A 105 21.73 -0.84 -11.60
N ALA A 106 20.77 -1.76 -11.45
CA ALA A 106 20.18 -2.52 -12.54
C ALA A 106 19.54 -1.59 -13.57
N LEU A 107 19.84 -1.83 -14.84
CA LEU A 107 19.28 -1.07 -15.96
C LEU A 107 18.11 -1.80 -16.62
N THR A 108 18.04 -3.13 -16.43
CA THR A 108 16.97 -3.98 -16.99
C THR A 108 16.19 -4.68 -15.88
N TYR A 109 14.96 -5.08 -16.20
CA TYR A 109 14.14 -5.87 -15.28
C TYR A 109 14.79 -7.23 -14.98
N GLU A 110 15.42 -7.86 -15.98
CA GLU A 110 16.07 -9.16 -15.85
C GLU A 110 17.24 -9.11 -14.86
N GLU A 111 18.07 -8.06 -14.94
CA GLU A 111 19.16 -7.81 -13.99
C GLU A 111 18.62 -7.59 -12.57
N TRP A 112 17.60 -6.73 -12.45
CA TRP A 112 16.97 -6.45 -11.17
C TRP A 112 16.36 -7.72 -10.56
N ALA A 113 15.62 -8.50 -11.35
CA ALA A 113 14.95 -9.72 -10.92
C ALA A 113 15.94 -10.82 -10.54
N HIS A 114 17.05 -10.94 -11.27
CA HIS A 114 18.14 -11.85 -10.91
C HIS A 114 18.72 -11.46 -9.54
N ALA A 115 19.07 -10.19 -9.35
CA ALA A 115 19.64 -9.70 -8.10
C ALA A 115 18.65 -9.85 -6.92
N ALA A 116 17.37 -9.53 -7.13
CA ALA A 116 16.30 -9.72 -6.14
C ALA A 116 16.16 -11.19 -5.71
N ARG A 117 16.15 -12.12 -6.67
CA ARG A 117 16.09 -13.56 -6.42
C ARG A 117 17.28 -14.05 -5.61
N MET A 118 18.49 -13.57 -5.93
CA MET A 118 19.70 -13.93 -5.19
C MET A 118 19.71 -13.33 -3.79
N LEU A 119 19.19 -12.11 -3.63
CA LEU A 119 19.01 -11.47 -2.32
C LEU A 119 18.03 -12.25 -1.43
N GLU A 120 16.91 -12.70 -1.98
CA GLU A 120 15.91 -13.53 -1.29
C GLU A 120 16.51 -14.86 -0.81
N ARG A 121 17.32 -15.53 -1.65
CA ARG A 121 18.03 -16.77 -1.27
C ARG A 121 18.97 -16.56 -0.09
N GLU A 122 19.70 -15.45 -0.07
CA GLU A 122 20.59 -15.08 1.04
C GLU A 122 19.85 -14.61 2.30
N ALA A 123 18.63 -14.08 2.14
CA ALA A 123 17.78 -13.61 3.24
C ALA A 123 16.87 -14.71 3.82
N ALA A 124 16.68 -15.83 3.13
CA ALA A 124 15.83 -16.94 3.54
C ALA A 124 16.01 -17.43 5.00
N PRO A 125 17.23 -17.46 5.58
CA PRO A 125 17.41 -17.87 6.98
C PRO A 125 16.91 -16.83 8.01
N ARG A 126 16.52 -15.62 7.60
CA ARG A 126 16.15 -14.49 8.48
C ARG A 126 14.69 -14.03 8.35
N ARG A 127 13.79 -14.91 7.91
CA ARG A 127 12.33 -14.64 7.81
C ARG A 127 11.66 -14.12 9.09
N ALA A 128 12.33 -14.16 10.25
CA ALA A 128 11.88 -13.49 11.47
C ALA A 128 11.58 -11.99 11.27
N THR A 129 12.17 -11.32 10.27
CA THR A 129 11.86 -9.92 9.94
C THR A 129 10.47 -9.71 9.32
N ASP A 130 9.84 -10.76 8.80
CA ASP A 130 8.56 -10.63 8.12
C ASP A 130 7.40 -10.60 9.13
N ALA A 131 7.58 -11.25 10.29
CA ALA A 131 6.63 -11.25 11.40
C ALA A 131 6.38 -9.85 11.98
N ASP A 132 7.33 -8.92 11.83
CA ASP A 132 7.16 -7.52 12.23
C ASP A 132 6.29 -6.71 11.24
N LEU A 133 6.15 -7.21 10.00
CA LEU A 133 5.50 -6.49 8.90
C LEU A 133 4.07 -6.96 8.65
N TYR A 134 3.77 -8.23 8.90
CA TYR A 134 2.44 -8.83 8.76
C TYR A 134 2.23 -9.96 9.79
N ASP A 135 0.98 -10.15 10.19
CA ASP A 135 0.57 -11.18 11.14
C ASP A 135 0.48 -12.55 10.43
N GLU A 136 1.60 -13.30 10.50
CA GLU A 136 1.67 -14.62 9.88
C GLU A 136 0.69 -15.62 10.50
N GLU A 137 0.39 -15.50 11.79
CA GLU A 137 -0.47 -16.43 12.50
C GLU A 137 -1.92 -16.25 12.08
N LEU A 138 -2.38 -14.99 12.01
CA LEU A 138 -3.72 -14.66 11.53
C LEU A 138 -3.94 -15.15 10.09
N VAL A 139 -3.01 -14.87 9.18
CA VAL A 139 -3.12 -15.32 7.77
C VAL A 139 -3.11 -16.85 7.68
N ARG A 140 -2.28 -17.52 8.49
CA ARG A 140 -2.21 -19.00 8.51
C ARG A 140 -3.49 -19.62 9.04
N ASN A 141 -4.05 -19.07 10.12
CA ASN A 141 -5.30 -19.56 10.68
C ASN A 141 -6.45 -19.35 9.69
N LYS A 142 -6.50 -18.20 9.03
CA LYS A 142 -7.51 -17.94 7.99
C LYS A 142 -7.39 -18.88 6.80
N LEU A 143 -6.16 -19.16 6.34
CA LEU A 143 -5.92 -20.13 5.26
C LEU A 143 -6.38 -21.54 5.64
N ARG A 144 -6.14 -21.99 6.88
CA ARG A 144 -6.63 -23.29 7.36
C ARG A 144 -8.16 -23.33 7.40
N GLU A 145 -8.78 -22.29 7.92
CA GLU A 145 -10.25 -22.15 7.97
C GLU A 145 -10.87 -22.19 6.56
N LEU A 146 -10.27 -21.50 5.59
CA LEU A 146 -10.68 -21.55 4.18
C LEU A 146 -10.55 -22.97 3.61
N ARG A 147 -9.40 -23.63 3.79
CA ARG A 147 -9.17 -24.99 3.27
C ARG A 147 -10.12 -26.02 3.87
N HIS A 148 -10.35 -25.96 5.18
CA HIS A 148 -11.27 -26.86 5.86
C HIS A 148 -12.70 -26.68 5.36
N ARG A 149 -13.17 -25.44 5.21
CA ARG A 149 -14.48 -25.16 4.60
C ARG A 149 -14.61 -25.67 3.18
N ARG A 150 -13.57 -25.54 2.36
CA ARG A 150 -13.58 -26.09 0.99
C ARG A 150 -13.69 -27.62 0.98
N GLN A 151 -13.16 -28.30 1.99
CA GLN A 151 -13.16 -29.76 2.09
C GLN A 151 -14.46 -30.33 2.67
N GLU A 152 -15.05 -29.64 3.65
CA GLU A 152 -16.20 -30.15 4.42
C GLU A 152 -17.51 -29.40 4.19
N GLY A 153 -17.44 -28.15 3.72
CA GLY A 153 -18.59 -27.28 3.54
C GLY A 153 -19.24 -27.38 2.16
N SER A 154 -20.52 -26.99 2.09
CA SER A 154 -21.25 -26.82 0.84
C SER A 154 -20.83 -25.55 0.10
N LEU A 155 -21.20 -25.43 -1.18
CA LEU A 155 -21.02 -24.18 -1.93
C LEU A 155 -21.73 -22.99 -1.25
N ARG A 156 -22.87 -23.23 -0.61
CA ARG A 156 -23.62 -22.20 0.13
C ARG A 156 -22.85 -21.71 1.36
N ASP A 157 -22.13 -22.60 2.05
CA ASP A 157 -21.29 -22.21 3.19
C ASP A 157 -20.11 -21.34 2.77
N ILE A 158 -19.50 -21.64 1.61
CA ILE A 158 -18.45 -20.83 1.01
C ILE A 158 -18.99 -19.43 0.71
N VAL A 159 -20.14 -19.33 0.02
CA VAL A 159 -20.79 -18.05 -0.32
C VAL A 159 -21.10 -17.24 0.94
N PHE A 160 -21.74 -17.86 1.93
CA PHE A 160 -22.11 -17.22 3.19
C PHE A 160 -20.88 -16.63 3.91
N CYS A 161 -19.81 -17.42 4.04
CA CYS A 161 -18.60 -16.98 4.73
C CYS A 161 -17.83 -15.91 3.96
N MET A 162 -17.62 -16.09 2.66
CA MET A 162 -16.83 -15.17 1.85
C MET A 162 -17.45 -13.79 1.78
N ARG A 163 -18.78 -13.70 1.76
CA ARG A 163 -19.50 -12.43 1.77
C ARG A 163 -19.24 -11.62 3.05
N ALA A 164 -19.06 -12.30 4.18
CA ALA A 164 -18.88 -11.65 5.48
C ALA A 164 -17.42 -11.34 5.81
N ASP A 165 -16.47 -12.16 5.35
CA ASP A 165 -15.13 -12.23 5.97
C ASP A 165 -13.97 -12.24 4.96
N LEU A 166 -14.20 -11.70 3.75
CA LEU A 166 -13.14 -11.52 2.77
C LEU A 166 -12.50 -10.13 2.89
N LEU A 167 -11.36 -10.06 3.60
CA LEU A 167 -10.61 -8.83 3.83
C LEU A 167 -9.43 -8.66 2.86
N ARG A 168 -9.31 -7.47 2.26
CA ARG A 168 -8.23 -7.15 1.31
C ARG A 168 -6.85 -7.06 1.95
N ASN A 169 -6.75 -6.57 3.19
CA ASN A 169 -5.48 -6.42 3.90
C ASN A 169 -5.46 -7.23 5.21
N LEU A 170 -5.75 -8.52 5.11
CA LEU A 170 -5.73 -9.43 6.27
C LEU A 170 -4.33 -9.48 6.89
N GLY A 171 -4.25 -9.25 8.21
CA GLY A 171 -2.98 -9.32 8.93
C GLY A 171 -1.92 -8.36 8.41
N ASN A 172 -2.29 -7.24 7.78
CA ASN A 172 -1.37 -6.30 7.14
C ASN A 172 -0.53 -6.90 5.99
N MET A 173 -1.05 -7.93 5.30
CA MET A 173 -0.36 -8.59 4.19
C MET A 173 -0.06 -7.68 2.98
N CYS A 174 -0.72 -6.52 2.88
CA CYS A 174 -0.48 -5.51 1.84
C CYS A 174 0.56 -4.44 2.24
N ASN A 175 1.27 -4.62 3.36
CA ASN A 175 2.31 -3.68 3.81
C ASN A 175 3.36 -3.40 2.70
N PRO A 176 3.56 -2.14 2.27
CA PRO A 176 4.51 -1.82 1.20
C PRO A 176 5.95 -2.27 1.50
N GLU A 177 6.40 -2.17 2.76
CA GLU A 177 7.76 -2.57 3.14
C GLU A 177 7.95 -4.09 3.11
N LEU A 178 6.86 -4.87 3.18
CA LEU A 178 6.91 -6.33 3.00
C LEU A 178 7.28 -6.68 1.56
N HIS A 179 6.74 -5.94 0.59
CA HIS A 179 6.89 -6.24 -0.85
C HIS A 179 8.09 -5.55 -1.48
N LYS A 180 8.63 -4.52 -0.82
CA LYS A 180 9.74 -3.71 -1.33
C LYS A 180 10.98 -4.54 -1.63
N GLY A 181 11.40 -4.50 -2.90
CA GLY A 181 12.60 -5.20 -3.35
C GLY A 181 12.47 -6.72 -3.36
N ARG A 182 11.25 -7.27 -3.24
CA ARG A 182 10.98 -8.69 -3.42
C ARG A 182 10.56 -8.95 -4.85
N LEU A 183 11.02 -10.07 -5.38
CA LEU A 183 10.52 -10.58 -6.64
C LEU A 183 9.19 -11.32 -6.40
N GLN A 184 9.05 -11.98 -5.25
CA GLN A 184 7.87 -12.78 -4.93
C GLN A 184 7.26 -12.39 -3.59
N VAL A 185 5.94 -12.40 -3.54
CA VAL A 185 5.18 -12.28 -2.29
C VAL A 185 5.50 -13.46 -1.37
N PRO A 186 5.45 -13.29 -0.04
CA PRO A 186 5.60 -14.38 0.91
C PRO A 186 4.68 -15.56 0.58
N ARG A 187 5.23 -16.78 0.67
CA ARG A 187 4.54 -18.02 0.28
C ARG A 187 3.17 -18.16 0.97
N LEU A 188 3.06 -17.80 2.24
CA LEU A 188 1.81 -17.88 2.99
C LEU A 188 0.72 -16.96 2.40
N ILE A 189 1.08 -15.72 2.05
CA ILE A 189 0.17 -14.76 1.41
C ILE A 189 -0.23 -15.27 0.02
N LYS A 190 0.71 -15.83 -0.74
CA LYS A 190 0.43 -16.45 -2.04
C LYS A 190 -0.60 -17.58 -1.91
N GLU A 191 -0.38 -18.51 -0.99
CA GLU A 191 -1.29 -19.64 -0.76
C GLU A 191 -2.69 -19.18 -0.30
N TYR A 192 -2.77 -18.11 0.50
CA TYR A 192 -4.04 -17.48 0.88
C TYR A 192 -4.78 -16.90 -0.33
N ILE A 193 -4.11 -16.11 -1.17
CA ILE A 193 -4.72 -15.50 -2.37
C ILE A 193 -5.17 -16.59 -3.34
N GLU A 194 -4.36 -17.64 -3.52
CA GLU A 194 -4.69 -18.79 -4.36
C GLU A 194 -5.92 -19.54 -3.83
N GLU A 195 -6.00 -19.82 -2.54
CA GLU A 195 -7.15 -20.50 -1.93
C GLU A 195 -8.45 -19.69 -2.07
N VAL A 196 -8.41 -18.37 -1.81
CA VAL A 196 -9.55 -17.47 -2.04
C VAL A 196 -9.95 -17.50 -3.52
N SER A 197 -8.98 -17.42 -4.43
CA SER A 197 -9.24 -17.44 -5.88
C SER A 197 -9.87 -18.75 -6.33
N THR A 198 -9.42 -19.88 -5.78
CA THR A 198 -9.97 -21.20 -6.04
C THR A 198 -11.43 -21.29 -5.61
N GLN A 199 -11.76 -20.84 -4.40
CA GLN A 199 -13.15 -20.87 -3.91
C GLN A 199 -14.07 -19.94 -4.69
N LEU A 200 -13.62 -18.74 -5.07
CA LEU A 200 -14.39 -17.85 -5.96
C LEU A 200 -14.65 -18.53 -7.32
N LYS A 201 -13.66 -19.18 -7.91
CA LYS A 201 -13.83 -19.96 -9.16
C LYS A 201 -14.80 -21.13 -8.99
N MET A 202 -14.73 -21.85 -7.87
CA MET A 202 -15.69 -22.93 -7.58
C MET A 202 -17.14 -22.41 -7.55
N VAL A 203 -17.38 -21.23 -6.99
CA VAL A 203 -18.72 -20.62 -7.01
C VAL A 203 -19.12 -20.21 -8.44
N CYS A 204 -18.21 -19.58 -9.19
CA CYS A 204 -18.45 -19.19 -10.59
C CYS A 204 -18.77 -20.38 -11.50
N ASP A 205 -17.93 -21.40 -11.46
CA ASP A 205 -17.86 -22.50 -12.43
C ASP A 205 -18.75 -23.69 -12.02
N SER A 206 -19.46 -23.58 -10.90
CA SER A 206 -20.40 -24.62 -10.47
C SER A 206 -21.62 -24.64 -11.40
N ASP A 207 -21.94 -25.81 -11.97
CA ASP A 207 -23.18 -26.03 -12.74
C ASP A 207 -24.33 -26.55 -11.86
N SER A 208 -24.15 -26.53 -10.53
CA SER A 208 -25.15 -27.02 -9.58
C SER A 208 -26.38 -26.11 -9.53
N ASP A 209 -27.56 -26.74 -9.50
CA ASP A 209 -28.86 -26.09 -9.25
C ASP A 209 -28.97 -25.50 -7.83
N GLU A 210 -28.03 -25.82 -6.93
CA GLU A 210 -28.00 -25.27 -5.56
C GLU A 210 -27.87 -23.75 -5.52
N LEU A 211 -27.25 -23.15 -6.54
CA LEU A 211 -26.99 -21.72 -6.64
C LEU A 211 -27.36 -21.22 -8.05
N PRO A 212 -28.56 -20.61 -8.22
CA PRO A 212 -28.96 -20.00 -9.48
C PRO A 212 -27.97 -18.95 -9.96
N LEU A 213 -27.90 -18.75 -11.29
CA LEU A 213 -27.01 -17.75 -11.91
C LEU A 213 -27.16 -16.35 -11.30
N GLN A 214 -28.40 -15.95 -10.99
CA GLN A 214 -28.67 -14.64 -10.41
C GLN A 214 -28.04 -14.46 -9.02
N GLU A 215 -28.05 -15.52 -8.20
CA GLU A 215 -27.42 -15.50 -6.87
C GLU A 215 -25.90 -15.47 -6.99
N LYS A 216 -25.32 -16.22 -7.93
CA LYS A 216 -23.89 -16.18 -8.23
C LYS A 216 -23.44 -14.78 -8.64
N LEU A 217 -24.19 -14.13 -9.54
CA LEU A 217 -23.91 -12.76 -9.97
C LEU A 217 -24.02 -11.78 -8.80
N ALA A 218 -25.08 -11.86 -8.00
CA ALA A 218 -25.25 -11.01 -6.82
C ALA A 218 -24.06 -11.15 -5.85
N PHE A 219 -23.69 -12.39 -5.51
CA PHE A 219 -22.55 -12.70 -4.65
C PHE A 219 -21.24 -12.10 -5.20
N MET A 220 -20.96 -12.26 -6.50
CA MET A 220 -19.74 -11.71 -7.11
C MET A 220 -19.72 -10.19 -7.11
N HIS A 221 -20.86 -9.56 -7.38
CA HIS A 221 -20.98 -8.10 -7.37
C HIS A 221 -20.77 -7.52 -5.97
N GLU A 222 -21.40 -8.12 -4.96
CA GLU A 222 -21.30 -7.70 -3.56
C GLU A 222 -19.91 -7.97 -2.99
N THR A 223 -19.36 -9.16 -3.22
CA THR A 223 -18.00 -9.52 -2.77
C THR A 223 -16.97 -8.60 -3.38
N ARG A 224 -17.09 -8.29 -4.68
CA ARG A 224 -16.23 -7.30 -5.35
C ARG A 224 -16.39 -5.89 -4.77
N HIS A 225 -17.61 -5.52 -4.38
CA HIS A 225 -17.88 -4.22 -3.76
C HIS A 225 -17.25 -4.11 -2.37
N ALA A 226 -17.38 -5.15 -1.55
CA ALA A 226 -16.82 -5.22 -0.20
C ALA A 226 -15.29 -5.35 -0.20
N PHE A 227 -14.73 -6.23 -1.04
CA PHE A 227 -13.29 -6.43 -1.15
C PHE A 227 -12.58 -5.22 -1.77
N GLY A 228 -13.29 -4.48 -2.64
CA GLY A 228 -12.77 -3.32 -3.34
C GLY A 228 -12.05 -3.67 -4.64
N ARG A 229 -11.51 -2.64 -5.28
CA ARG A 229 -10.88 -2.72 -6.61
C ARG A 229 -9.50 -2.06 -6.58
N THR A 230 -8.59 -2.58 -7.38
CA THR A 230 -7.28 -1.96 -7.59
C THR A 230 -7.42 -0.79 -8.56
N ALA A 231 -6.78 0.33 -8.23
CA ALA A 231 -6.72 1.52 -9.06
C ALA A 231 -5.27 2.00 -9.19
N LEU A 232 -4.93 2.56 -10.35
CA LEU A 232 -3.68 3.28 -10.56
C LEU A 232 -3.94 4.78 -10.38
N LEU A 233 -3.19 5.41 -9.47
CA LEU A 233 -3.30 6.84 -9.18
C LEU A 233 -2.05 7.57 -9.67
N LEU A 234 -2.21 8.46 -10.64
CA LEU A 234 -1.13 9.27 -11.20
C LEU A 234 -1.28 10.72 -10.71
N SER A 235 -0.41 11.12 -9.77
CA SER A 235 -0.41 12.47 -9.23
C SER A 235 0.12 13.51 -10.22
N GLY A 236 -0.31 14.77 -10.09
CA GLY A 236 0.38 15.91 -10.69
C GLY A 236 1.82 16.09 -10.17
N GLY A 237 2.63 16.87 -10.90
CA GLY A 237 4.03 17.12 -10.53
C GLY A 237 4.89 17.82 -11.59
N ALA A 238 4.28 18.64 -12.47
CA ALA A 238 4.95 19.31 -13.59
C ALA A 238 5.84 18.35 -14.41
N SER A 239 7.15 18.62 -14.53
CA SER A 239 8.09 17.83 -15.34
C SER A 239 8.36 16.41 -14.82
N LEU A 240 7.97 16.09 -13.58
CA LEU A 240 8.05 14.71 -13.06
C LEU A 240 7.00 13.80 -13.70
N GLY A 241 6.06 14.34 -14.47
CA GLY A 241 5.06 13.55 -15.18
C GLY A 241 5.62 12.59 -16.23
N SER A 242 6.87 12.77 -16.68
CA SER A 242 7.55 11.81 -17.55
C SER A 242 7.74 10.44 -16.88
N PHE A 243 7.85 10.38 -15.54
CA PHE A 243 7.96 9.11 -14.82
C PHE A 243 6.69 8.25 -14.95
N HIS A 244 5.52 8.88 -14.98
CA HIS A 244 4.25 8.16 -15.17
C HIS A 244 4.25 7.36 -16.46
N VAL A 245 4.92 7.87 -17.47
CA VAL A 245 4.94 7.23 -18.77
C VAL A 245 5.69 5.92 -18.74
N GLY A 246 6.86 5.87 -18.11
CA GLY A 246 7.60 4.61 -17.91
C GLY A 246 6.80 3.61 -17.09
N VAL A 247 6.15 4.05 -16.01
CA VAL A 247 5.29 3.20 -15.17
C VAL A 247 4.13 2.61 -15.98
N VAL A 248 3.39 3.45 -16.70
CA VAL A 248 2.24 3.00 -17.50
C VAL A 248 2.69 2.10 -18.64
N LYS A 249 3.77 2.44 -19.35
CA LYS A 249 4.36 1.59 -20.39
C LYS A 249 4.64 0.18 -19.88
N THR A 250 5.36 0.07 -18.76
CA THR A 250 5.65 -1.24 -18.15
C THR A 250 4.36 -1.99 -17.76
N LEU A 251 3.36 -1.30 -17.22
CA LEU A 251 2.07 -1.93 -16.90
C LEU A 251 1.32 -2.42 -18.15
N VAL A 252 1.43 -1.71 -19.28
CA VAL A 252 0.83 -2.11 -20.56
C VAL A 252 1.57 -3.31 -21.15
N GLU A 253 2.91 -3.25 -21.25
CA GLU A 253 3.76 -4.31 -21.80
C GLU A 253 3.55 -5.65 -21.07
N HIS A 254 3.34 -5.60 -19.76
CA HIS A 254 3.08 -6.79 -18.94
C HIS A 254 1.59 -7.12 -18.74
N LYS A 255 0.67 -6.34 -19.34
CA LYS A 255 -0.79 -6.52 -19.22
C LYS A 255 -1.29 -6.48 -17.77
N LEU A 256 -0.69 -5.60 -16.96
CA LEU A 256 -0.96 -5.40 -15.54
C LEU A 256 -1.71 -4.08 -15.24
N LEU A 257 -2.12 -3.35 -16.28
CA LEU A 257 -2.83 -2.08 -16.11
C LEU A 257 -4.17 -2.27 -15.38
N PRO A 258 -4.40 -1.59 -14.23
CA PRO A 258 -5.68 -1.65 -13.54
C PRO A 258 -6.82 -1.06 -14.36
N ARG A 259 -8.03 -1.62 -14.20
CA ARG A 259 -9.24 -1.12 -14.88
C ARG A 259 -9.62 0.31 -14.44
N ILE A 260 -9.27 0.70 -13.21
CA ILE A 260 -9.54 2.03 -12.68
C ILE A 260 -8.24 2.84 -12.73
N ILE A 261 -8.29 3.97 -13.42
CA ILE A 261 -7.17 4.90 -13.56
C ILE A 261 -7.62 6.29 -13.14
N SER A 262 -6.89 6.89 -12.21
CA SER A 262 -7.21 8.20 -11.66
C SER A 262 -6.02 9.13 -11.80
N GLY A 263 -6.25 10.34 -12.30
CA GLY A 263 -5.18 11.28 -12.53
C GLY A 263 -5.54 12.71 -12.13
N SER A 264 -4.52 13.47 -11.73
CA SER A 264 -4.61 14.92 -11.51
C SER A 264 -3.52 15.66 -12.29
N SER A 265 -3.86 16.82 -12.87
CA SER A 265 -2.93 17.63 -13.69
C SER A 265 -2.22 16.75 -14.74
N VAL A 266 -0.88 16.73 -14.77
CA VAL A 266 -0.10 15.90 -15.71
C VAL A 266 -0.45 14.41 -15.64
N GLY A 267 -0.79 13.88 -14.46
CA GLY A 267 -1.25 12.50 -14.32
C GLY A 267 -2.58 12.23 -15.03
N SER A 268 -3.47 13.23 -15.07
CA SER A 268 -4.76 13.13 -15.80
C SER A 268 -4.58 13.07 -17.31
N ILE A 269 -3.53 13.73 -17.85
CA ILE A 269 -3.15 13.62 -19.26
C ILE A 269 -2.78 12.17 -19.59
N MET A 270 -1.89 11.56 -18.80
CA MET A 270 -1.50 10.17 -19.02
C MET A 270 -2.69 9.21 -18.85
N CYS A 271 -3.52 9.40 -17.81
CA CYS A 271 -4.73 8.60 -17.64
C CYS A 271 -5.71 8.76 -18.81
N SER A 272 -5.85 9.96 -19.39
CA SER A 272 -6.74 10.17 -20.55
C SER A 272 -6.27 9.40 -21.78
N ILE A 273 -4.97 9.44 -22.09
CA ILE A 273 -4.37 8.69 -23.21
C ILE A 273 -4.66 7.20 -23.07
N VAL A 274 -4.46 6.67 -21.86
CA VAL A 274 -4.71 5.27 -21.53
C VAL A 274 -6.20 4.95 -21.62
N ALA A 275 -7.07 5.81 -21.11
CA ALA A 275 -8.52 5.57 -21.09
C ALA A 275 -9.13 5.54 -22.49
N THR A 276 -8.64 6.34 -23.42
CA THR A 276 -9.25 6.57 -24.74
C THR A 276 -8.73 5.68 -25.87
N ARG A 277 -7.88 4.68 -25.58
CA ARG A 277 -7.25 3.81 -26.59
C ARG A 277 -7.45 2.34 -26.31
N SER A 278 -8.05 1.57 -27.22
CA SER A 278 -8.13 0.12 -27.11
C SER A 278 -6.76 -0.53 -26.82
N TRP A 279 -6.75 -1.78 -26.34
CA TRP A 279 -5.50 -2.47 -26.02
C TRP A 279 -4.47 -2.46 -27.17
N PRO A 280 -4.83 -2.79 -28.43
CA PRO A 280 -3.90 -2.73 -29.55
C PRO A 280 -3.36 -1.31 -29.83
N GLU A 281 -4.22 -0.29 -29.74
CA GLU A 281 -3.81 1.10 -29.92
C GLU A 281 -2.86 1.56 -28.82
N LEU A 282 -3.04 1.05 -27.59
CA LEU A 282 -2.19 1.38 -26.46
C LEU A 282 -0.82 0.69 -26.56
N GLU A 283 -0.78 -0.58 -26.97
CA GLU A 283 0.45 -1.32 -27.27
C GLU A 283 1.23 -0.60 -28.39
N SER A 284 0.58 -0.30 -29.52
CA SER A 284 1.19 0.46 -30.63
C SER A 284 1.71 1.84 -30.19
N PHE A 285 0.93 2.58 -29.38
CA PHE A 285 1.35 3.87 -28.85
C PHE A 285 2.65 3.80 -28.02
N PHE A 286 2.85 2.73 -27.26
CA PHE A 286 4.06 2.52 -26.44
C PHE A 286 5.18 1.75 -27.15
N GLU A 287 4.91 1.01 -28.22
CA GLU A 287 5.93 0.42 -29.08
C GLU A 287 6.62 1.48 -29.94
N GLU A 288 5.85 2.46 -30.44
CA GLU A 288 6.34 3.65 -31.12
C GLU A 288 7.08 4.63 -30.19
N TRP A 289 7.47 4.21 -28.98
CA TRP A 289 8.22 5.02 -28.00
C TRP A 289 9.48 5.68 -28.56
N HIS A 290 10.19 4.98 -29.45
CA HIS A 290 11.41 5.48 -30.09
C HIS A 290 11.11 6.42 -31.27
N SER A 291 9.84 6.61 -31.62
CA SER A 291 9.46 7.53 -32.68
C SER A 291 9.59 8.97 -32.18
N LEU A 292 10.13 9.83 -33.04
CA LEU A 292 10.11 11.27 -32.87
C LEU A 292 8.68 11.77 -32.58
N LYS A 293 7.64 11.08 -33.07
CA LYS A 293 6.23 11.43 -32.84
C LYS A 293 5.80 11.36 -31.38
N PHE A 294 6.25 10.34 -30.63
CA PHE A 294 5.94 10.23 -29.20
C PHE A 294 6.58 11.40 -28.42
N PHE A 295 7.85 11.69 -28.72
CA PHE A 295 8.58 12.81 -28.15
C PHE A 295 8.05 14.17 -28.62
N ASP A 296 7.55 14.30 -29.85
CA ASP A 296 6.95 15.52 -30.37
C ASP A 296 5.59 15.77 -29.73
N GLN A 297 4.76 14.73 -29.55
CA GLN A 297 3.45 14.85 -28.91
C GLN A 297 3.59 15.13 -27.40
N MET A 298 4.37 14.32 -26.68
CA MET A 298 4.54 14.49 -25.24
C MET A 298 5.50 15.63 -24.90
N GLY A 299 6.52 15.87 -25.72
CA GLY A 299 7.41 17.01 -25.63
C GLY A 299 6.80 18.32 -26.13
N GLY A 300 5.68 18.30 -26.85
CA GLY A 300 4.84 19.48 -27.02
C GLY A 300 4.04 19.79 -25.74
N ILE A 301 3.48 18.75 -25.10
CA ILE A 301 2.59 18.91 -23.94
C ILE A 301 3.36 19.24 -22.66
N PHE A 302 4.44 18.53 -22.32
CA PHE A 302 5.11 18.71 -21.04
C PHE A 302 5.74 20.09 -20.85
N PRO A 303 6.42 20.69 -21.84
CA PRO A 303 6.90 22.06 -21.74
C PRO A 303 5.77 23.08 -21.70
N VAL A 304 4.68 22.85 -22.43
CA VAL A 304 3.48 23.70 -22.37
C VAL A 304 2.87 23.65 -20.98
N VAL A 305 2.65 22.45 -20.41
CA VAL A 305 2.15 22.30 -19.04
C VAL A 305 3.13 22.87 -18.02
N LYS A 306 4.44 22.66 -18.18
CA LYS A 306 5.46 23.26 -17.30
C LYS A 306 5.41 24.78 -17.38
N ARG A 307 5.34 25.36 -18.58
CA ARG A 307 5.31 26.81 -18.82
C ARG A 307 4.02 27.43 -18.31
N ILE A 308 2.89 26.75 -18.50
CA ILE A 308 1.63 27.09 -17.85
C ILE A 308 1.91 27.12 -16.34
N LEU A 309 2.28 26.00 -15.72
CA LEU A 309 2.55 25.89 -14.28
C LEU A 309 3.52 26.95 -13.72
N THR A 310 4.51 27.42 -14.48
CA THR A 310 5.49 28.41 -14.01
C THR A 310 5.20 29.87 -14.39
N HIS A 311 4.50 30.14 -15.48
CA HIS A 311 4.38 31.50 -16.05
C HIS A 311 2.94 31.99 -16.30
N GLY A 312 1.90 31.17 -16.07
CA GLY A 312 0.52 31.67 -16.10
C GLY A 312 -0.01 32.08 -17.49
N ALA A 313 0.58 31.58 -18.59
CA ALA A 313 0.30 32.10 -19.93
C ALA A 313 -1.01 31.57 -20.54
N VAL A 314 -1.94 32.48 -20.87
CA VAL A 314 -3.26 32.17 -21.49
C VAL A 314 -3.13 31.61 -22.91
N HIS A 315 -2.14 32.04 -23.70
CA HIS A 315 -1.96 31.51 -25.06
C HIS A 315 -1.67 30.00 -25.06
N ASP A 316 -0.94 29.53 -24.05
CA ASP A 316 -0.52 28.14 -23.93
C ASP A 316 -1.69 27.20 -23.58
N ILE A 317 -2.76 27.70 -22.95
CA ILE A 317 -3.93 26.86 -22.61
C ILE A 317 -4.72 26.44 -23.84
N ARG A 318 -4.89 27.33 -24.82
CA ARG A 318 -5.58 27.02 -26.08
C ARG A 318 -4.80 25.97 -26.87
N HIS A 319 -3.49 26.10 -26.89
CA HIS A 319 -2.61 25.12 -27.51
C HIS A 319 -2.73 23.75 -26.81
N LEU A 320 -2.73 23.73 -25.47
CA LEU A 320 -2.95 22.50 -24.70
C LEU A 320 -4.33 21.88 -25.00
N GLN A 321 -5.39 22.68 -25.11
CA GLN A 321 -6.72 22.18 -25.47
C GLN A 321 -6.71 21.50 -26.85
N VAL A 322 -6.07 22.11 -27.86
CA VAL A 322 -5.97 21.50 -29.21
C VAL A 322 -5.21 20.17 -29.16
N LEU A 323 -4.09 20.12 -28.45
CA LEU A 323 -3.32 18.89 -28.28
C LEU A 323 -4.14 17.79 -27.58
N LEU A 324 -4.84 18.14 -26.50
CA LEU A 324 -5.67 17.19 -25.75
C LEU A 324 -6.89 16.70 -26.55
N ARG A 325 -7.51 17.57 -27.35
CA ARG A 325 -8.61 17.19 -28.26
C ARG A 325 -8.14 16.14 -29.27
N ASN A 326 -6.98 16.35 -29.87
CA ASN A 326 -6.38 15.40 -30.81
C ASN A 326 -5.99 14.09 -30.12
N LEU A 327 -5.46 14.15 -28.88
CA LEU A 327 -5.06 12.95 -28.14
C LEU A 327 -6.22 12.08 -27.66
N THR A 328 -7.35 12.71 -27.33
CA THR A 328 -8.53 12.05 -26.75
C THR A 328 -9.68 11.87 -27.73
N SER A 329 -9.49 12.26 -29.01
CA SER A 329 -10.47 12.15 -30.08
C SER A 329 -11.85 12.77 -29.76
N ASN A 330 -11.87 13.84 -28.96
CA ASN A 330 -13.11 14.46 -28.45
C ASN A 330 -14.09 13.47 -27.78
N LEU A 331 -13.56 12.44 -27.10
CA LEU A 331 -14.38 11.50 -26.36
C LEU A 331 -14.86 12.09 -25.02
N THR A 332 -16.06 11.70 -24.65
CA THR A 332 -16.63 11.88 -23.32
C THR A 332 -16.23 10.73 -22.38
N PHE A 333 -16.44 10.89 -21.08
CA PHE A 333 -16.15 9.82 -20.12
C PHE A 333 -16.96 8.55 -20.38
N GLN A 334 -18.23 8.68 -20.78
CA GLN A 334 -19.08 7.54 -21.12
C GLN A 334 -18.58 6.84 -22.39
N GLU A 335 -18.33 7.59 -23.46
CA GLU A 335 -17.84 7.01 -24.73
C GLU A 335 -16.51 6.27 -24.54
N ALA A 336 -15.56 6.84 -23.79
CA ALA A 336 -14.29 6.18 -23.51
C ALA A 336 -14.46 4.91 -22.65
N TYR A 337 -15.42 4.91 -21.73
CA TYR A 337 -15.75 3.72 -20.93
C TYR A 337 -16.40 2.63 -21.79
N ASP A 338 -17.35 2.99 -22.67
CA ASP A 338 -18.03 2.03 -23.53
C ASP A 338 -17.08 1.40 -24.55
N MET A 339 -16.14 2.19 -25.09
CA MET A 339 -15.13 1.71 -26.02
C MET A 339 -14.12 0.76 -25.37
N THR A 340 -13.75 0.98 -24.09
CA THR A 340 -12.53 0.37 -23.54
C THR A 340 -12.73 -0.38 -22.23
N GLY A 341 -13.87 -0.21 -21.59
CA GLY A 341 -14.20 -0.75 -20.28
C GLY A 341 -13.42 -0.13 -19.12
N ARG A 342 -12.47 0.79 -19.34
CA ARG A 342 -11.65 1.39 -18.28
C ARG A 342 -12.34 2.60 -17.66
N ILE A 343 -12.25 2.69 -16.34
CA ILE A 343 -12.84 3.75 -15.54
C ILE A 343 -11.80 4.85 -15.39
N LEU A 344 -11.97 5.94 -16.14
CA LEU A 344 -11.18 7.16 -15.99
C LEU A 344 -11.79 8.03 -14.89
N VAL A 345 -10.94 8.45 -13.95
CA VAL A 345 -11.28 9.44 -12.92
C VAL A 345 -10.35 10.65 -13.06
N VAL A 346 -10.93 11.83 -13.25
CA VAL A 346 -10.18 13.09 -13.29
C VAL A 346 -10.66 13.98 -12.16
N THR A 347 -9.73 14.46 -11.35
CA THR A 347 -10.01 15.41 -10.27
C THR A 347 -9.87 16.85 -10.77
N VAL A 348 -10.88 17.68 -10.56
CA VAL A 348 -10.86 19.11 -10.89
C VAL A 348 -11.18 19.95 -9.67
N CYS A 349 -10.50 21.08 -9.52
CA CYS A 349 -10.74 22.02 -8.43
C CYS A 349 -11.52 23.23 -8.95
N SER A 350 -12.48 23.71 -8.17
CA SER A 350 -13.14 24.98 -8.46
C SER A 350 -12.24 26.15 -8.06
N PRO A 351 -12.29 27.29 -8.77
CA PRO A 351 -11.69 28.54 -8.30
C PRO A 351 -12.40 29.10 -7.04
N ARG A 352 -13.63 28.64 -6.73
CA ARG A 352 -14.40 29.13 -5.58
C ARG A 352 -13.85 28.51 -4.29
N LYS A 353 -13.45 29.36 -3.33
CA LYS A 353 -12.80 28.96 -2.06
C LYS A 353 -13.54 27.90 -1.24
N HIS A 354 -14.86 27.82 -1.33
CA HIS A 354 -15.69 26.92 -0.54
C HIS A 354 -16.26 25.75 -1.35
N GLU A 355 -15.93 25.63 -2.63
CA GLU A 355 -16.42 24.53 -3.46
C GLU A 355 -15.40 23.38 -3.42
N PRO A 356 -15.81 22.16 -2.99
CA PRO A 356 -14.90 21.04 -2.90
C PRO A 356 -14.44 20.58 -4.30
N PRO A 357 -13.27 19.94 -4.41
CA PRO A 357 -12.84 19.29 -5.65
C PRO A 357 -13.87 18.27 -6.13
N ARG A 358 -14.07 18.18 -7.45
CA ARG A 358 -14.97 17.22 -8.09
C ARG A 358 -14.18 16.07 -8.71
N CYS A 359 -14.69 14.86 -8.54
CA CYS A 359 -14.20 13.66 -9.23
C CYS A 359 -15.12 13.36 -10.42
N LEU A 360 -14.62 13.61 -11.62
CA LEU A 360 -15.33 13.39 -12.88
C LEU A 360 -15.03 11.98 -13.40
N ASN A 361 -16.06 11.23 -13.74
CA ASN A 361 -15.96 9.90 -14.35
C ASN A 361 -17.24 9.59 -15.16
N TYR A 362 -17.32 8.38 -15.73
CA TYR A 362 -18.47 7.96 -16.55
C TYR A 362 -19.80 7.92 -15.79
N LEU A 363 -19.81 7.76 -14.46
CA LEU A 363 -21.04 7.77 -13.64
C LEU A 363 -21.44 9.19 -13.23
N THR A 364 -20.46 10.00 -12.79
CA THR A 364 -20.73 11.33 -12.22
C THR A 364 -20.81 12.42 -13.28
N SER A 365 -20.19 12.20 -14.44
CA SER A 365 -20.05 13.19 -15.52
C SER A 365 -19.95 12.50 -16.89
N PRO A 366 -20.91 11.62 -17.26
CA PRO A 366 -20.84 10.78 -18.46
C PRO A 366 -20.60 11.58 -19.73
N HIS A 367 -21.25 12.73 -19.86
CA HIS A 367 -21.26 13.53 -21.09
C HIS A 367 -20.13 14.56 -21.16
N VAL A 368 -19.32 14.71 -20.11
CA VAL A 368 -18.21 15.66 -20.10
C VAL A 368 -17.10 15.18 -21.02
N LEU A 369 -16.59 16.08 -21.86
CA LEU A 369 -15.46 15.86 -22.75
C LEU A 369 -14.17 15.75 -21.95
N ILE A 370 -13.45 14.65 -22.15
CA ILE A 370 -12.25 14.31 -21.36
C ILE A 370 -11.18 15.40 -21.50
N TRP A 371 -10.95 15.93 -22.70
CA TRP A 371 -9.97 17.00 -22.90
C TRP A 371 -10.24 18.21 -22.01
N SER A 372 -11.51 18.61 -21.85
CA SER A 372 -11.88 19.79 -21.04
C SER A 372 -11.67 19.54 -19.55
N ALA A 373 -11.99 18.33 -19.07
CA ALA A 373 -11.72 17.92 -17.71
C ALA A 373 -10.21 17.89 -17.40
N VAL A 374 -9.40 17.38 -18.33
CA VAL A 374 -7.94 17.34 -18.19
C VAL A 374 -7.35 18.75 -18.22
N THR A 375 -7.80 19.61 -19.15
CA THR A 375 -7.37 21.03 -19.18
C THR A 375 -7.71 21.73 -17.87
N ALA A 376 -8.93 21.56 -17.34
CA ALA A 376 -9.33 22.11 -16.04
C ALA A 376 -8.52 21.53 -14.87
N SER A 377 -8.16 20.24 -14.91
CA SER A 377 -7.29 19.62 -13.91
C SER A 377 -5.86 20.17 -13.93
N CYS A 378 -5.39 20.62 -15.10
CA CYS A 378 -4.11 21.29 -15.26
C CYS A 378 -4.12 22.77 -14.81
N ALA A 379 -5.30 23.40 -14.75
CA ALA A 379 -5.48 24.79 -14.31
C ALA A 379 -5.60 24.86 -12.77
N PHE A 380 -4.49 25.13 -12.10
CA PHE A 380 -4.43 25.29 -10.64
C PHE A 380 -4.97 26.67 -10.12
N PRO A 381 -5.83 26.70 -9.09
CA PRO A 381 -6.35 27.95 -8.53
C PRO A 381 -5.25 28.92 -8.05
N GLY A 382 -5.36 30.20 -8.43
CA GLY A 382 -4.41 31.26 -8.02
C GLY A 382 -3.18 31.43 -8.93
N LEU A 383 -2.93 30.48 -9.83
CA LEU A 383 -1.89 30.57 -10.86
C LEU A 383 -2.48 30.69 -12.29
N PHE A 384 -3.77 30.37 -12.47
CA PHE A 384 -4.40 30.20 -13.79
C PHE A 384 -5.83 30.76 -13.89
N GLU A 385 -6.23 31.06 -15.12
CA GLU A 385 -7.63 31.28 -15.50
C GLU A 385 -8.39 29.95 -15.42
N ALA A 386 -9.50 29.95 -14.67
CA ALA A 386 -10.35 28.78 -14.53
C ALA A 386 -10.87 28.32 -15.89
N GLN A 387 -10.76 27.02 -16.16
CA GLN A 387 -11.21 26.45 -17.42
C GLN A 387 -12.61 25.88 -17.28
N GLU A 388 -13.46 26.23 -18.24
CA GLU A 388 -14.82 25.71 -18.30
C GLU A 388 -14.82 24.24 -18.74
N LEU A 389 -15.64 23.43 -18.07
CA LEU A 389 -15.89 22.05 -18.49
C LEU A 389 -16.82 22.07 -19.70
N MET A 390 -16.56 21.20 -20.67
CA MET A 390 -17.40 21.07 -21.86
C MET A 390 -18.06 19.68 -21.87
N ALA A 391 -19.28 19.58 -22.38
CA ALA A 391 -20.01 18.34 -22.53
C ALA A 391 -20.62 18.19 -23.93
N LYS A 392 -20.94 16.96 -24.31
CA LYS A 392 -21.81 16.71 -25.46
C LYS A 392 -23.27 16.74 -25.01
N ASP A 393 -24.10 17.47 -25.72
CA ASP A 393 -25.55 17.39 -25.53
C ASP A 393 -26.13 16.10 -26.15
N ARG A 394 -27.45 15.94 -26.09
CA ARG A 394 -28.13 14.78 -26.67
C ARG A 394 -28.01 14.69 -28.20
N PHE A 395 -27.65 15.78 -28.86
CA PHE A 395 -27.46 15.87 -30.31
C PHE A 395 -25.98 15.73 -30.71
N GLY A 396 -25.08 15.51 -29.74
CA GLY A 396 -23.64 15.39 -29.95
C GLY A 396 -22.92 16.74 -30.12
N GLN A 397 -23.61 17.87 -29.92
CA GLN A 397 -23.01 19.19 -29.99
C GLN A 397 -22.24 19.49 -28.70
N THR A 398 -21.11 20.17 -28.85
CA THR A 398 -20.28 20.56 -27.71
C THR A 398 -20.84 21.83 -27.07
N ILE A 399 -21.24 21.73 -25.80
CA ILE A 399 -21.82 22.81 -24.99
C ILE A 399 -21.05 22.97 -23.68
N PRO A 400 -21.06 24.16 -23.05
CA PRO A 400 -20.60 24.33 -21.68
C PRO A 400 -21.31 23.38 -20.70
N PHE A 401 -20.54 22.74 -19.82
CA PHE A 401 -21.06 21.88 -18.77
C PHE A 401 -21.33 22.71 -17.51
N HIS A 402 -22.58 23.14 -17.37
CA HIS A 402 -23.07 23.73 -16.13
C HIS A 402 -23.71 22.64 -15.27
N ALA A 403 -23.28 22.53 -14.02
CA ALA A 403 -24.04 21.74 -13.06
C ALA A 403 -25.46 22.35 -12.95
N PRO A 404 -26.54 21.55 -12.87
CA PRO A 404 -27.93 22.01 -12.96
C PRO A 404 -28.33 23.17 -12.03
N PHE A 405 -27.55 23.42 -10.97
CA PHE A 405 -27.75 24.49 -9.99
C PHE A 405 -27.50 25.91 -10.53
N LEU A 406 -27.04 26.08 -11.77
CA LEU A 406 -26.68 27.38 -12.36
C LEU A 406 -27.74 28.00 -13.27
N LEU A 407 -28.85 27.30 -13.55
CA LEU A 407 -29.99 27.89 -14.26
C LEU A 407 -30.62 28.99 -13.38
N GLY A 408 -30.19 30.24 -13.57
CA GLY A 408 -30.72 31.44 -12.89
C GLY A 408 -29.70 32.37 -12.23
N MET A 409 -28.39 32.10 -12.32
CA MET A 409 -27.36 33.01 -11.74
C MET A 409 -26.68 33.94 -12.76
N GLU A 410 -26.80 33.69 -14.06
CA GLU A 410 -26.16 34.52 -15.10
C GLU A 410 -26.79 35.93 -15.21
N ASP A 411 -28.03 36.12 -14.76
CA ASP A 411 -28.68 37.43 -14.76
C ASP A 411 -28.13 38.41 -13.70
N ARG A 412 -27.18 38.00 -12.84
CA ARG A 412 -26.68 38.85 -11.74
C ARG A 412 -25.28 39.41 -11.94
N THR A 413 -24.51 38.96 -12.93
CA THR A 413 -23.12 39.43 -13.15
C THR A 413 -22.97 40.46 -14.27
N GLY A 414 -24.07 40.85 -14.95
CA GLY A 414 -24.07 41.90 -15.97
C GLY A 414 -24.13 43.34 -15.45
N ALA A 415 -24.26 43.56 -14.14
CA ALA A 415 -24.27 44.89 -13.55
C ALA A 415 -22.99 45.12 -12.73
N THR A 416 -22.34 46.24 -12.99
CA THR A 416 -21.21 46.84 -12.25
C THR A 416 -19.81 46.25 -12.44
N THR A 417 -19.08 46.78 -13.43
CA THR A 417 -17.88 47.59 -13.18
C THR A 417 -17.50 48.42 -14.41
N ARG A 418 -18.02 49.65 -14.46
CA ARG A 418 -17.36 50.79 -15.10
C ARG A 418 -16.52 51.46 -14.02
N ARG A 419 -15.20 51.22 -14.02
CA ARG A 419 -14.11 52.18 -13.76
C ARG A 419 -12.77 51.46 -13.73
#